data_AF-A0A0H3GEC6-F1
#
_entry.id   AF-A0A0H3GEC6-F1
#
_cell.length_a   1.000
_cell.length_b   1.000
_cell.length_c   1.000
_cell.angle_alpha   90.00
_cell.angle_beta   90.00
_cell.angle_gamma   90.00
#
_symmetry.space_group_name_H-M   'P 1'
#
loop_
_entity.id
_entity.type
_entity.pdbx_description
1 polymer ?
#
loop_
_entity_poly.entity_id
_entity_poly.type
_entity_poly.pdbx_seq_one_letter_code
_entity_poly.pdbx_strand_id
1 'polypeptide(L)'
;MAQFLKLFLTSAVVFLVFDLFWLLVASKKMYQQFIGDLMGDVRLAPAVIFYFIYVVGVTFFVLLPGTEKGSLGYTILAGALFGLVCYATYDLTNLATLKDWPITMTIIDLVWGTAVTTVTSVIVYFINLHFFSGAGS
;
A
#
# COMPACT_ATOMS: atom_id res chain seq x y z
N MET A 1 -18.00 13.03 4.32
CA MET A 1 -18.38 11.63 3.99
C MET A 1 -18.17 11.28 2.51
N ALA A 2 -18.76 12.04 1.57
CA ALA A 2 -18.63 11.74 0.13
C ALA A 2 -17.18 11.75 -0.40
N GLN A 3 -16.33 12.67 0.07
CA GLN A 3 -14.92 12.74 -0.33
C GLN A 3 -14.12 11.53 0.14
N PHE A 4 -14.30 11.10 1.39
CA PHE A 4 -13.66 9.90 1.91
C PHE A 4 -14.01 8.68 1.06
N LEU A 5 -15.29 8.49 0.74
CA LEU A 5 -15.72 7.35 -0.07
C LEU A 5 -15.12 7.39 -1.49
N LYS A 6 -15.07 8.58 -2.13
CA LYS A 6 -14.41 8.75 -3.43
C LYS A 6 -12.94 8.36 -3.37
N LEU A 7 -12.20 8.88 -2.40
CA LEU A 7 -10.76 8.60 -2.20
C LEU A 7 -10.51 7.13 -1.85
N PHE A 8 -11.39 6.53 -1.05
CA PHE A 8 -11.32 5.11 -0.69
C PHE A 8 -11.51 4.22 -1.91
N LEU A 9 -12.55 4.45 -2.72
CA LEU A 9 -12.81 3.63 -3.90
C LEU A 9 -11.71 3.77 -4.96
N THR A 10 -11.23 4.99 -5.21
CA THR A 10 -10.15 5.20 -6.19
C THR A 10 -8.82 4.62 -5.70
N SER A 11 -8.49 4.77 -4.42
CA SER A 11 -7.28 4.15 -3.85
C SER A 11 -7.35 2.64 -3.83
N ALA A 12 -8.50 2.03 -3.52
CA ALA A 12 -8.70 0.59 -3.60
C ALA A 12 -8.36 0.07 -5.01
N VAL A 13 -8.91 0.70 -6.05
CA VAL A 13 -8.68 0.30 -7.44
C VAL A 13 -7.22 0.48 -7.86
N VAL A 14 -6.65 1.66 -7.61
CA VAL A 14 -5.26 1.97 -8.00
C VAL A 14 -4.29 1.03 -7.28
N PHE A 15 -4.46 0.84 -5.97
CA PHE A 15 -3.60 -0.03 -5.17
C PHE A 15 -3.67 -1.49 -5.65
N LEU A 16 -4.88 -2.02 -5.88
CA LEU A 16 -5.07 -3.38 -6.40
C LEU A 16 -4.37 -3.60 -7.75
N VAL A 17 -4.39 -2.62 -8.65
CA VAL A 17 -3.71 -2.76 -9.95
C VAL A 17 -2.20 -2.91 -9.77
N PHE A 18 -1.58 -2.08 -8.94
CA PHE A 18 -0.14 -2.19 -8.68
C PHE A 18 0.21 -3.47 -7.92
N ASP A 19 -0.62 -3.86 -6.95
CA ASP A 19 -0.35 -5.05 -6.15
C ASP A 19 -0.53 -6.34 -6.97
N LEU A 20 -1.56 -6.43 -7.81
CA LEU A 20 -1.72 -7.55 -8.75
C LEU A 20 -0.51 -7.67 -9.69
N PHE A 21 0.03 -6.55 -10.16
CA PHE A 21 1.25 -6.57 -10.95
C PHE A 21 2.44 -7.15 -10.16
N TRP A 22 2.62 -6.72 -8.90
CA TRP A 22 3.65 -7.25 -8.01
C TRP A 22 3.52 -8.76 -7.78
N LEU A 23 2.30 -9.21 -7.46
CA LEU A 23 2.00 -10.61 -7.19
C LEU A 23 2.26 -11.52 -8.38
N LEU A 24 1.93 -11.06 -9.59
CA LEU A 24 2.08 -11.84 -10.82
C LEU A 24 3.52 -11.87 -11.33
N VAL A 25 4.27 -10.78 -11.20
CA VAL A 25 5.58 -10.61 -11.84
C VAL A 25 6.74 -10.94 -10.90
N ALA A 26 6.67 -10.51 -9.65
CA ALA A 26 7.82 -10.51 -8.74
C ALA A 26 7.63 -11.43 -7.54
N SER A 27 6.53 -11.28 -6.80
CA SER A 27 6.43 -11.86 -5.46
C SER A 27 6.37 -13.38 -5.48
N LYS A 28 5.61 -14.00 -6.39
CA LYS A 28 5.36 -15.45 -6.34
C LYS A 28 6.63 -16.28 -6.40
N LYS A 29 7.54 -15.97 -7.33
CA LYS A 29 8.82 -16.68 -7.48
C LYS A 29 9.78 -16.38 -6.33
N MET A 30 9.82 -15.11 -5.91
CA MET A 30 10.67 -14.65 -4.82
C MET A 30 10.30 -15.33 -3.50
N TYR A 31 9.02 -15.30 -3.13
CA TYR A 31 8.49 -15.89 -1.90
C TYR A 31 8.67 -17.42 -1.90
N GLN A 32 8.40 -18.07 -3.03
CA GLN A 32 8.61 -19.51 -3.14
C GLN A 32 10.10 -19.91 -2.99
N GLN A 33 11.02 -19.08 -3.50
CA GLN A 33 12.45 -19.32 -3.38
C GLN A 33 12.96 -19.09 -1.95
N PHE A 34 12.46 -18.06 -1.27
CA PHE A 34 12.99 -17.61 0.01
C PHE A 34 12.32 -18.22 1.23
N ILE A 35 11.00 -18.41 1.17
CA ILE A 35 10.17 -18.87 2.29
C ILE A 35 9.22 -19.99 1.87
N GLY A 36 9.54 -20.73 0.81
CA GLY A 36 8.69 -21.80 0.27
C GLY A 36 8.26 -22.83 1.31
N ASP A 37 9.14 -23.18 2.24
CA ASP A 37 8.85 -24.13 3.33
C ASP A 37 7.85 -23.58 4.37
N LEU A 38 7.67 -22.25 4.42
CA LEU A 38 6.68 -21.57 5.27
C LEU A 38 5.37 -21.27 4.53
N MET A 39 5.34 -21.43 3.20
CA MET A 39 4.15 -21.15 2.41
C MET A 39 3.08 -22.22 2.62
N GLY A 40 1.86 -21.78 2.87
CA GLY A 40 0.66 -22.62 2.92
C GLY A 40 -0.41 -22.12 1.97
N ASP A 41 -1.61 -22.69 2.11
CA ASP A 41 -2.76 -22.27 1.31
C ASP A 41 -3.13 -20.80 1.56
N VAL A 42 -3.46 -20.09 0.48
CA VAL A 42 -3.88 -18.69 0.55
C VAL A 42 -5.20 -18.60 1.28
N ARG A 43 -5.18 -17.96 2.46
CA ARG A 43 -6.39 -17.67 3.23
C ARG A 43 -7.02 -16.37 2.75
N LEU A 44 -8.10 -16.48 1.99
CA LEU A 44 -8.77 -15.33 1.38
C LEU A 44 -9.32 -14.32 2.40
N ALA A 45 -9.89 -14.79 3.51
CA ALA A 45 -10.51 -13.90 4.49
C ALA A 45 -9.51 -12.91 5.14
N PRO A 46 -8.36 -13.36 5.70
CA PRO A 46 -7.31 -12.45 6.17
C PRO A 46 -6.79 -11.49 5.09
N ALA A 47 -6.62 -11.98 3.84
CA ALA A 47 -6.14 -11.16 2.75
C ALA A 47 -7.11 -10.00 2.45
N VAL A 48 -8.41 -10.29 2.30
CA VAL A 48 -9.43 -9.26 2.05
C VAL A 48 -9.51 -8.25 3.19
N ILE A 49 -9.43 -8.71 4.44
CA ILE A 49 -9.42 -7.83 5.62
C ILE A 49 -8.20 -6.90 5.59
N PHE A 50 -7.02 -7.43 5.27
CA PHE A 50 -5.80 -6.64 5.12
C PHE A 50 -5.98 -5.54 4.06
N TYR A 51 -6.40 -5.88 2.85
CA TYR A 51 -6.60 -4.89 1.77
C TYR A 51 -7.57 -3.80 2.20
N PHE A 52 -8.69 -4.16 2.83
CA PHE A 52 -9.66 -3.19 3.32
C PHE A 52 -9.05 -2.24 4.35
N ILE A 53 -8.40 -2.78 5.40
CA ILE A 53 -7.79 -1.98 6.46
C ILE A 53 -6.68 -1.09 5.90
N TYR A 54 -5.85 -1.63 5.01
CA TYR A 54 -4.74 -0.92 4.40
C TYR A 54 -5.23 0.29 3.60
N VAL A 55 -6.24 0.11 2.75
CA VAL A 55 -6.83 1.18 1.94
C VAL A 55 -7.53 2.22 2.83
N VAL A 56 -8.21 1.80 3.90
CA VAL A 56 -8.75 2.73 4.91
C VAL A 56 -7.62 3.58 5.50
N GLY A 57 -6.51 2.96 5.88
CA GLY A 57 -5.33 3.64 6.43
C GLY A 57 -4.74 4.67 5.47
N VAL A 58 -4.49 4.28 4.22
CA VAL A 58 -4.00 5.20 3.17
C VAL A 58 -4.98 6.36 2.97
N THR A 59 -6.28 6.06 2.91
CA THR A 59 -7.31 7.09 2.72
C THR A 59 -7.32 8.09 3.88
N PHE A 60 -7.28 7.58 5.12
CA PHE A 60 -7.43 8.39 6.32
C PHE A 60 -6.16 9.17 6.68
N PHE A 61 -4.99 8.54 6.64
CA PHE A 61 -3.73 9.15 7.08
C PHE A 61 -3.00 9.92 5.97
N VAL A 62 -3.24 9.61 4.69
CA VAL A 62 -2.46 10.17 3.58
C VAL A 62 -3.33 11.04 2.67
N LEU A 63 -4.39 10.46 2.11
CA LEU A 63 -5.17 11.11 1.05
C LEU A 63 -6.10 12.19 1.56
N LEU A 64 -6.86 11.93 2.63
CA LEU A 64 -7.77 12.91 3.18
C LEU A 64 -7.02 14.19 3.63
N PRO A 65 -5.95 14.11 4.45
CA PRO A 65 -5.25 15.32 4.86
C PRO A 65 -4.47 15.94 3.70
N GLY A 66 -3.94 15.14 2.77
CA GLY A 66 -3.25 15.65 1.58
C GLY A 66 -4.16 16.48 0.67
N THR A 67 -5.38 15.99 0.42
CA THR A 67 -6.39 16.70 -0.38
C THR A 67 -6.95 17.93 0.33
N GLU A 68 -7.24 17.86 1.63
CA GLU A 68 -7.69 19.02 2.42
C GLU A 68 -6.64 20.13 2.49
N LYS A 69 -5.35 19.76 2.56
CA LYS A 69 -4.22 20.72 2.55
C LYS A 69 -3.86 21.20 1.14
N GLY A 70 -4.39 20.58 0.09
CA GLY A 70 -3.93 20.81 -1.29
C GLY A 70 -2.42 20.60 -1.48
N SER A 71 -1.82 19.65 -0.75
CA SER A 71 -0.36 19.49 -0.67
C SER A 71 0.11 18.15 -1.18
N LEU A 72 0.62 18.15 -2.41
CA LEU A 72 1.29 16.99 -3.01
C LEU A 72 2.52 16.56 -2.17
N GLY A 73 3.26 17.52 -1.61
CA GLY A 73 4.42 17.22 -0.77
C GLY A 73 4.05 16.43 0.48
N TYR A 74 2.92 16.79 1.13
CA TYR A 74 2.38 16.00 2.23
C TYR A 74 1.97 14.59 1.78
N THR A 75 1.24 14.48 0.66
CA THR A 75 0.80 13.18 0.12
C THR A 75 1.97 12.25 -0.17
N ILE A 76 3.06 12.77 -0.75
CA ILE A 76 4.27 11.99 -1.03
C ILE A 76 4.92 11.52 0.27
N LEU A 77 5.18 12.44 1.21
CA LEU A 77 5.87 12.12 2.45
C LEU A 77 5.05 11.17 3.34
N ALA A 78 3.76 11.46 3.54
CA ALA A 78 2.88 10.63 4.33
C ALA A 78 2.65 9.26 3.67
N GLY A 79 2.52 9.20 2.34
CA GLY A 79 2.42 7.94 1.60
C GLY A 79 3.68 7.07 1.75
N ALA A 80 4.86 7.68 1.62
CA ALA A 80 6.14 6.98 1.79
C ALA A 80 6.30 6.45 3.21
N LEU A 81 6.05 7.29 4.22
CA LEU A 81 6.17 6.90 5.63
C LEU A 81 5.15 5.84 6.02
N PHE A 82 3.89 5.97 5.59
CA PHE A 82 2.85 4.99 5.88
C PHE A 82 3.20 3.62 5.26
N GLY A 83 3.58 3.61 3.98
CA GLY A 83 4.02 2.39 3.29
C GLY A 83 5.21 1.73 3.99
N LEU A 84 6.25 2.52 4.29
CA LEU A 84 7.43 2.05 5.01
C LEU A 84 7.07 1.43 6.36
N VAL A 85 6.25 2.10 7.17
CA VAL A 85 5.86 1.61 8.51
C VAL A 85 5.10 0.30 8.41
N CYS A 86 4.13 0.18 7.49
CA CYS A 86 3.34 -1.04 7.34
C CYS A 86 4.21 -2.24 6.93
N TYR A 87 5.05 -2.07 5.91
CA TYR A 87 5.91 -3.14 5.44
C TYR A 87 7.02 -3.46 6.45
N ALA A 88 7.60 -2.45 7.11
CA ALA A 88 8.56 -2.67 8.19
C ALA A 88 7.98 -3.43 9.37
N THR A 89 6.72 -3.16 9.73
CA THR A 89 6.05 -3.88 10.81
C THR A 89 5.96 -5.38 10.50
N TYR A 90 5.71 -5.77 9.26
CA TYR A 90 5.69 -7.18 8.88
C TYR A 90 7.11 -7.75 8.74
N ASP A 91 7.91 -7.17 7.85
CA ASP A 91 9.21 -7.72 7.45
C ASP A 91 10.26 -7.68 8.57
N LEU A 92 10.38 -6.57 9.30
CA LEU A 92 11.38 -6.49 10.38
C LEU A 92 10.99 -7.34 11.58
N THR A 93 9.69 -7.51 11.85
CA THR A 93 9.22 -8.42 12.90
C THR A 93 9.54 -9.87 12.54
N ASN A 94 9.29 -10.28 11.29
CA ASN A 94 9.64 -11.62 10.82
C ASN A 94 11.16 -11.83 10.82
N LEU A 95 11.94 -10.84 10.36
CA LEU A 95 13.39 -10.89 10.40
C LEU A 95 13.94 -11.03 11.83
N ALA A 96 13.27 -10.44 12.83
CA ALA A 96 13.66 -10.54 14.23
C ALA A 96 13.23 -11.86 14.90
N THR A 97 12.19 -12.52 14.41
CA THR A 97 11.54 -13.65 15.11
C THR A 97 11.73 -15.01 14.43
N LEU A 98 11.97 -15.05 13.12
CA LEU A 98 12.12 -16.28 12.35
C LEU A 98 13.59 -16.55 12.04
N LYS A 99 14.01 -17.81 12.21
CA LYS A 99 15.41 -18.23 12.21
C LYS A 99 16.16 -17.96 10.89
N ASP A 100 15.48 -18.07 9.76
CA ASP A 100 16.08 -18.03 8.42
C ASP A 100 15.34 -17.06 7.48
N TRP A 101 14.80 -15.95 8.02
CA TRP A 101 14.13 -14.95 7.21
C TRP A 101 15.14 -14.15 6.36
N PRO A 102 14.95 -14.03 5.03
CA PRO A 102 15.95 -13.40 4.17
C PRO A 102 15.92 -11.86 4.21
N ILE A 103 17.06 -11.26 4.56
CA ILE A 103 17.24 -9.80 4.59
C ILE A 103 16.97 -9.16 3.21
N THR A 104 17.34 -9.83 2.12
CA THR A 104 17.09 -9.35 0.76
C THR A 104 15.61 -9.17 0.48
N MET A 105 14.77 -10.12 0.93
CA MET A 105 13.32 -10.05 0.80
C MET A 105 12.78 -8.84 1.57
N THR A 106 13.21 -8.67 2.82
CA THR A 106 12.85 -7.49 3.63
C THR A 106 13.19 -6.18 2.93
N ILE A 107 14.41 -6.01 2.40
CA ILE A 107 14.80 -4.76 1.74
C ILE A 107 13.92 -4.49 0.52
N ILE A 108 13.67 -5.51 -0.31
CA ILE A 108 12.82 -5.39 -1.50
C ILE A 108 11.40 -5.00 -1.11
N ASP A 109 10.80 -5.65 -0.11
CA ASP A 109 9.44 -5.40 0.33
C ASP A 109 9.29 -4.02 1.00
N LEU A 110 10.30 -3.54 1.74
CA LEU A 110 10.31 -2.16 2.26
C LEU A 110 10.32 -1.11 1.15
N VAL A 111 11.17 -1.30 0.13
CA VAL A 111 11.27 -0.39 -1.01
C VAL A 111 9.98 -0.42 -1.81
N TRP A 112 9.46 -1.62 -2.11
CA TRP A 112 8.21 -1.80 -2.83
C TRP A 112 7.04 -1.18 -2.07
N GLY A 113 6.87 -1.50 -0.79
CA GLY A 113 5.82 -0.97 0.06
C GLY A 113 5.82 0.55 0.13
N THR A 114 6.99 1.15 0.30
CA THR A 114 7.16 2.62 0.26
C THR A 114 6.76 3.19 -1.10
N ALA A 115 7.25 2.59 -2.19
CA ALA A 115 7.00 3.07 -3.54
C ALA A 115 5.53 2.92 -3.96
N VAL A 116 4.93 1.73 -3.79
CA VAL A 116 3.56 1.45 -4.21
C VAL A 116 2.54 2.31 -3.49
N THR A 117 2.74 2.54 -2.19
CA THR A 117 1.87 3.41 -1.39
C THR A 117 1.97 4.86 -1.84
N THR A 118 3.19 5.33 -2.08
CA THR A 118 3.45 6.70 -2.53
C THR A 118 2.86 6.94 -3.91
N VAL A 119 3.15 6.05 -4.87
CA VAL A 119 2.65 6.14 -6.25
C VAL A 119 1.13 6.08 -6.29
N THR A 120 0.52 5.14 -5.55
CA THR A 120 -0.94 5.05 -5.42
C THR A 120 -1.52 6.35 -4.87
N SER A 121 -0.93 6.87 -3.79
CA SER A 121 -1.41 8.10 -3.14
C SER A 121 -1.31 9.31 -4.07
N VAL A 122 -0.21 9.43 -4.82
CA VAL A 122 0.00 10.51 -5.80
C VAL A 122 -1.00 10.43 -6.94
N ILE A 123 -1.20 9.25 -7.53
CA ILE A 123 -2.17 9.05 -8.62
C ILE A 123 -3.57 9.41 -8.14
N VAL A 124 -3.99 8.93 -6.97
CA VAL A 124 -5.31 9.20 -6.41
C VAL A 124 -5.49 10.68 -6.08
N TYR A 125 -4.44 11.34 -5.58
CA TYR A 125 -4.44 12.79 -5.35
C TYR A 125 -4.69 13.56 -6.65
N PHE A 126 -4.00 13.22 -7.74
CA PHE A 126 -4.24 13.84 -9.05
C PHE A 126 -5.63 13.53 -9.61
N ILE A 127 -6.12 12.29 -9.46
CA ILE A 127 -7.50 11.94 -9.83
C ILE A 127 -8.49 12.83 -9.07
N ASN A 128 -8.28 13.03 -7.77
CA ASN A 128 -9.14 13.89 -6.96
C ASN A 128 -9.12 15.34 -7.47
N LEU A 129 -7.93 15.89 -7.72
CA LEU A 129 -7.73 17.25 -8.22
C LEU A 129 -8.45 17.49 -9.56
N HIS A 130 -8.38 16.55 -10.49
CA HIS A 130 -8.91 16.74 -11.85
C HIS A 130 -10.38 16.35 -12.01
N PHE A 131 -10.86 15.33 -11.29
CA PHE A 131 -12.20 14.79 -11.49
C PHE A 131 -13.20 15.13 -10.38
N PHE A 132 -12.73 15.50 -9.18
CA PHE A 132 -13.61 15.75 -8.04
C PHE A 132 -13.58 17.20 -7.53
N SER A 133 -12.47 17.92 -7.69
CA SER A 133 -12.35 19.32 -7.26
C SER A 133 -13.11 20.31 -8.15
N GLY A 134 -13.59 19.90 -9.33
CA GLY A 134 -14.45 20.73 -10.20
C GLY A 134 -15.97 20.60 -9.95
N ALA A 135 -16.39 19.73 -9.03
CA ALA A 135 -17.81 19.42 -8.79
C ALA A 135 -18.44 20.20 -7.61
N GLY A 136 -17.81 21.30 -7.17
CA GLY A 136 -18.24 22.02 -5.97
C GLY A 136 -17.63 23.42 -5.81
N SER A 137 -17.65 24.21 -6.88
CA SER A 137 -17.56 25.68 -6.80
C SER A 137 -18.89 26.30 -7.17
#